data_AF-A0A1E5IGQ1-F1
#
_entry.id   AF-A0A1E5IGQ1-F1
#
_cell.length_a   1.000
_cell.length_b   1.000
_cell.length_c   1.000
_cell.angle_alpha   90.00
_cell.angle_beta   90.00
_cell.angle_gamma   90.00
#
_symmetry.space_group_name_H-M   'P 1'
#
loop_
_entity.id
_entity.type
_entity.pdbx_description
1 polymer ?
#
loop_
_entity_poly.entity_id
_entity_poly.type
_entity_poly.pdbx_seq_one_letter_code
_entity_poly.pdbx_strand_id
1 'polypeptide(L)'
;MNYESTFIISPEVPAEKVEELTAKAVKIIEDSKGTFKTAQQFGKKRFAYPINKLREGSYVYTEFSGSGETINALENFFKFNDLIVRFLTVKVEKKKVVEKKTAKTEPQAVAPQEAKTTNDGGKIK
;
A
#
# COMPACT_ATOMS: atom_id res chain seq x y z
N MET A 1 23.24 1.18 -3.36
CA MET A 1 22.54 -0.11 -3.15
C MET A 1 21.03 0.13 -3.23
N ASN A 2 20.23 -0.89 -3.54
CA ASN A 2 18.77 -0.75 -3.61
C ASN A 2 18.13 -1.19 -2.29
N TYR A 3 17.13 -0.43 -1.85
CA TYR A 3 16.39 -0.69 -0.63
C TYR A 3 14.90 -0.54 -0.89
N GLU A 4 14.14 -1.27 -0.09
CA GLU A 4 12.72 -1.03 0.08
C GLU A 4 12.45 -0.77 1.56
N SER A 5 11.54 0.15 1.84
CA SER A 5 11.08 0.44 3.18
C SER A 5 9.57 0.41 3.21
N THR A 6 9.02 -0.35 4.16
CA THR A 6 7.60 -0.30 4.49
C THR A 6 7.45 0.28 5.88
N PHE A 7 6.64 1.32 6.02
CA PHE A 7 6.30 1.89 7.32
C PHE A 7 4.78 2.01 7.49
N ILE A 8 4.36 1.94 8.74
CA ILE A 8 2.97 1.92 9.17
C ILE A 8 2.73 3.17 9.99
N ILE A 9 1.75 3.97 9.57
CA ILE A 9 1.31 5.17 10.28
C ILE A 9 0.06 4.85 11.11
N SER A 10 -0.05 5.45 12.28
CA SER A 10 -1.22 5.36 13.16
C SER A 10 -2.53 5.63 12.38
N PRO A 11 -3.60 4.86 12.61
CA PRO A 11 -4.86 5.00 11.88
C PRO A 11 -5.64 6.27 12.24
N GLU A 12 -5.28 6.92 13.34
CA GLU A 12 -5.88 8.19 13.79
C GLU A 12 -5.43 9.37 12.92
N VAL A 13 -4.36 9.19 12.15
CA VAL A 13 -3.80 10.22 11.27
C VAL A 13 -4.66 10.37 10.00
N PRO A 14 -5.08 11.61 9.64
CA PRO A 14 -5.78 11.87 8.38
C PRO A 14 -4.92 11.55 7.15
N ALA A 15 -5.56 11.23 6.01
CA ALA A 15 -4.86 10.88 4.78
C ALA A 15 -3.88 11.96 4.29
N GLU A 16 -4.27 13.24 4.40
CA GLU A 16 -3.41 14.39 4.05
C GLU A 16 -2.09 14.37 4.83
N LYS A 17 -2.15 13.99 6.11
CA LYS A 17 -0.97 13.92 6.96
C LYS A 17 -0.12 12.68 6.66
N VAL A 18 -0.73 11.59 6.20
CA VAL A 18 -0.01 10.42 5.66
C VAL A 18 0.79 10.79 4.42
N GLU A 19 0.19 11.57 3.51
CA GLU A 19 0.88 12.11 2.33
C GLU A 19 2.04 13.03 2.71
N GLU A 20 1.83 13.95 3.67
CA GLU A 20 2.89 14.84 4.16
C GLU A 20 4.08 14.06 4.75
N LEU A 21 3.80 13.04 5.58
CA LEU A 21 4.84 12.17 6.16
C LEU A 21 5.59 11.38 5.09
N THR A 22 4.87 10.90 4.07
CA THR A 22 5.47 10.20 2.93
C THR A 22 6.40 11.13 2.15
N ALA A 23 5.95 12.36 1.85
CA ALA A 23 6.76 13.37 1.18
C ALA A 23 8.01 13.74 1.99
N LYS A 24 7.90 13.86 3.32
CA LYS A 24 9.06 14.06 4.21
C LYS A 24 10.05 12.91 4.16
N ALA A 25 9.57 11.67 4.18
CA ALA A 25 10.43 10.49 4.05
C ALA A 25 11.19 10.49 2.71
N VAL A 26 10.52 10.84 1.61
CA VAL A 26 11.15 11.00 0.29
C VAL A 26 12.21 12.10 0.30
N LYS A 27 11.89 13.25 0.88
CA LYS A 27 12.84 14.37 0.99
C LYS A 27 14.09 13.98 1.78
N ILE A 28 13.96 13.24 2.88
CA ILE A 28 15.11 12.76 3.68
C ILE A 28 16.00 11.83 2.86
N ILE A 29 15.41 10.98 2.01
CA ILE A 29 16.17 10.11 1.10
C ILE A 29 16.99 10.97 0.14
N GLU A 30 16.39 11.97 -0.48
CA GLU A 30 17.04 12.86 -1.46
C GLU A 30 18.13 13.74 -0.81
N ASP A 31 17.84 14.34 0.35
CA ASP A 31 18.78 15.15 1.12
C ASP A 31 20.02 14.34 1.53
N SER A 32 19.82 13.06 1.85
CA SER A 32 20.90 12.09 2.18
C SER A 32 21.57 11.48 0.95
N LYS A 33 21.47 12.14 -0.21
CA LYS A 33 22.06 11.72 -1.51
C LYS A 33 21.56 10.37 -2.02
N GLY A 34 20.41 9.91 -1.54
CA GLY A 34 19.68 8.79 -2.10
C GLY A 34 18.88 9.18 -3.34
N THR A 35 18.47 8.19 -4.12
CA THR A 35 17.59 8.34 -5.27
C THR A 35 16.28 7.63 -4.97
N PHE A 36 15.21 8.40 -4.88
CA PHE A 36 13.85 7.87 -4.78
C PHE A 36 13.43 7.17 -6.08
N LYS A 37 12.67 6.06 -5.97
CA LYS A 37 12.13 5.35 -7.14
C LYS A 37 10.62 5.34 -7.18
N THR A 38 9.99 4.91 -6.08
CA THR A 38 8.53 4.86 -6.01
C THR A 38 8.05 4.88 -4.57
N ALA A 39 6.86 5.43 -4.35
CA ALA A 39 6.10 5.33 -3.12
C ALA A 39 4.69 4.87 -3.47
N GLN A 40 4.20 3.86 -2.75
CA GLN A 40 2.85 3.36 -2.88
C GLN A 40 2.17 3.39 -1.51
N GLN A 41 1.03 4.08 -1.44
CA GLN A 41 0.19 4.07 -0.26
C GLN A 41 -0.88 2.99 -0.42
N PHE A 42 -0.99 2.07 0.53
CA PHE A 42 -1.99 1.01 0.52
C PHE A 42 -3.25 1.37 1.33
N GLY A 43 -3.27 2.54 1.97
CA GLY A 43 -4.34 2.96 2.86
C GLY A 43 -4.37 2.18 4.18
N LYS A 44 -5.48 2.32 4.91
CA LYS A 44 -5.70 1.66 6.20
C LYS A 44 -5.93 0.16 6.02
N LYS A 45 -5.18 -0.66 6.76
CA LYS A 45 -5.35 -2.11 6.80
C LYS A 45 -5.36 -2.60 8.24
N ARG A 46 -6.20 -3.61 8.50
CA ARG A 46 -6.30 -4.28 9.80
C ARG A 46 -5.14 -5.26 9.98
N PHE A 47 -4.51 -5.22 11.15
CA PHE A 47 -3.45 -6.16 11.54
C PHE A 47 -4.05 -7.49 12.01
N ALA A 48 -3.28 -8.57 11.90
CA ALA A 48 -3.66 -9.87 12.46
C ALA A 48 -3.67 -9.86 14.00
N TYR A 49 -2.78 -9.09 14.62
CA TYR A 49 -2.68 -8.89 16.06
C TYR A 49 -2.39 -7.41 16.36
N PRO A 50 -2.72 -6.90 17.57
CA PRO A 50 -2.48 -5.51 17.91
C PRO A 50 -0.99 -5.15 17.92
N ILE A 51 -0.62 -4.05 17.25
CA ILE A 51 0.72 -3.46 17.28
C ILE A 51 0.60 -2.14 18.04
N ASN A 52 1.37 -1.97 19.12
CA ASN A 52 1.27 -0.78 19.99
C ASN A 52 -0.18 -0.47 20.42
N LYS A 53 -0.97 -1.52 20.74
CA LYS A 53 -2.41 -1.46 21.08
C LYS A 53 -3.35 -1.05 19.94
N LEU A 54 -2.84 -0.76 18.75
CA LEU A 54 -3.63 -0.46 17.55
C LEU A 54 -3.98 -1.74 16.78
N ARG A 55 -5.18 -1.80 16.21
CA ARG A 55 -5.66 -2.95 15.43
C ARG A 55 -5.56 -2.75 13.91
N GLU A 56 -5.22 -1.55 13.48
CA GLU A 56 -5.08 -1.17 12.08
C GLU A 56 -4.07 -0.03 11.93
N GLY A 57 -3.64 0.24 10.70
CA GLY A 57 -2.76 1.35 10.37
C GLY A 57 -2.64 1.56 8.87
N SER A 58 -2.16 2.73 8.47
CA SER A 58 -1.95 3.10 7.08
C SER A 58 -0.57 2.65 6.61
N TYR A 59 -0.53 1.79 5.59
CA TYR A 59 0.74 1.26 5.06
C TYR A 59 1.27 2.12 3.93
N VAL A 60 2.57 2.41 3.98
CA VAL A 60 3.30 3.07 2.90
C VAL A 60 4.52 2.23 2.55
N TYR A 61 4.67 1.93 1.26
CA TYR A 61 5.81 1.24 0.69
C TYR A 61 6.64 2.21 -0.14
N THR A 62 7.96 2.16 0.00
CA THR A 62 8.89 3.04 -0.70
C THR A 62 10.09 2.26 -1.22
N GLU A 63 10.39 2.37 -2.52
CA GLU A 63 11.65 1.90 -3.10
C GLU A 63 12.60 3.08 -3.33
N PHE A 64 13.87 2.88 -2.99
CA PHE A 64 14.92 3.88 -3.20
C PHE A 64 16.28 3.21 -3.35
N SER A 65 17.28 3.99 -3.77
CA SER A 65 18.67 3.60 -3.72
C SER A 65 19.50 4.60 -2.93
N GLY A 66 20.52 4.14 -2.22
CA GLY A 66 21.36 5.03 -1.42
C GLY A 66 22.56 4.32 -0.81
N SER A 67 23.27 5.06 0.03
CA SER A 67 24.33 4.58 0.92
C SER A 67 23.71 4.09 2.25
N GLY A 68 24.55 3.61 3.18
CA GLY A 68 24.09 3.30 4.54
C GLY A 68 23.65 4.55 5.33
N GLU A 69 24.21 5.72 5.01
CA GLU A 69 23.83 6.99 5.65
C GLU A 69 22.38 7.37 5.34
N THR A 70 21.94 7.15 4.10
CA THR A 70 20.55 7.35 3.68
C THR A 70 19.58 6.51 4.53
N ILE A 71 19.96 5.27 4.85
CA ILE A 71 19.15 4.38 5.71
C ILE A 71 19.12 4.93 7.13
N ASN A 72 20.27 5.29 7.69
CA ASN A 72 20.36 5.81 9.05
C ASN A 72 19.52 7.06 9.24
N ALA A 73 19.57 8.01 8.29
CA ALA A 73 18.76 9.23 8.33
C ALA A 73 17.25 8.90 8.28
N LEU A 74 16.86 8.00 7.39
CA LEU A 74 15.47 7.59 7.22
C LEU A 74 14.93 6.84 8.46
N GLU A 75 15.69 5.88 8.98
CA GLU A 75 15.30 5.14 10.19
C GLU A 75 15.25 6.04 11.42
N ASN A 76 16.15 7.02 11.55
CA ASN A 76 16.09 7.98 12.64
C ASN A 76 14.80 8.79 12.56
N PHE A 77 14.42 9.29 11.38
CA PHE A 77 13.15 9.96 11.19
C PHE A 77 11.96 9.08 11.59
N PHE A 78 11.98 7.79 11.25
CA PHE A 78 10.92 6.87 11.66
C PHE A 78 10.89 6.63 13.18
N LYS A 79 12.05 6.49 13.83
CA LYS A 79 12.17 6.26 15.27
C LYS A 79 11.72 7.46 16.10
N PHE A 80 11.99 8.69 15.65
CA PHE A 80 11.62 9.92 16.36
C PHE A 80 10.20 10.42 16.07
N ASN A 81 9.49 9.77 15.14
CA ASN A 81 8.16 10.18 14.77
C ASN A 81 7.13 9.23 15.36
N ASP A 82 6.49 9.64 16.46
CA ASP A 82 5.51 8.84 17.20
C ASP A 82 4.29 8.40 16.36
N LEU A 83 4.04 9.07 15.23
CA LEU A 83 2.97 8.69 14.31
C LEU A 83 3.30 7.39 13.54
N ILE A 84 4.58 7.03 13.46
CA ILE A 84 5.05 5.82 12.77
C ILE A 84 5.18 4.70 13.80
N VAL A 85 4.28 3.72 13.72
CA VAL A 85 4.13 2.68 14.75
C VAL A 85 5.03 1.48 14.49
N ARG A 86 5.46 1.29 13.24
CA ARG A 86 6.39 0.25 12.82
C ARG A 86 6.99 0.60 11.48
N PHE A 87 8.23 0.20 11.25
CA PHE A 87 8.87 0.23 9.94
C PHE A 87 9.76 -1.01 9.75
N LEU A 88 10.05 -1.31 8.49
CA LEU A 88 10.99 -2.34 8.08
C LEU A 88 11.69 -1.87 6.82
N THR A 89 13.01 -1.78 6.86
CA THR A 89 13.85 -1.50 5.70
C THR A 89 14.64 -2.74 5.32
N VAL A 90 14.59 -3.11 4.04
CA VAL A 90 15.21 -4.32 3.51
C VAL A 90 16.12 -3.93 2.35
N LYS A 91 17.34 -4.50 2.35
CA LYS A 91 18.25 -4.41 1.21
C LYS A 91 17.78 -5.34 0.11
N VAL A 92 17.51 -4.79 -1.06
CA VAL A 92 17.06 -5.56 -2.22
C VAL A 92 18.28 -6.01 -3.01
N GLU A 93 18.59 -7.30 -2.92
CA GLU A 93 19.50 -7.97 -3.85
C GLU A 93 18.72 -8.29 -5.15
N LYS A 94 19.35 -8.03 -6.31
CA LYS A 94 18.79 -8.11 -7.68
C LYS A 94 17.34 -8.62 -7.76
N LYS A 95 16.39 -7.73 -8.06
CA LYS A 95 14.96 -8.01 -8.20
C LYS A 95 14.79 -9.23 -9.13
N LYS A 96 14.38 -10.40 -8.59
CA LYS A 96 13.90 -11.51 -9.44
C LYS A 96 12.67 -10.95 -10.17
N VAL A 97 12.78 -10.83 -11.49
CA VAL A 97 11.68 -10.37 -12.34
C VAL A 97 10.60 -11.44 -12.26
N VAL A 98 9.65 -11.27 -11.34
CA VAL A 98 8.38 -11.99 -11.41
C VAL A 98 7.51 -11.16 -12.33
N GLU A 99 7.47 -11.55 -13.60
CA GLU A 99 6.56 -10.97 -14.58
C GLU A 99 5.14 -11.02 -14.02
N LYS A 100 4.56 -9.84 -13.78
CA LYS A 100 3.14 -9.72 -13.46
C LYS A 100 2.37 -10.17 -14.70
N LYS A 101 1.74 -11.34 -14.65
CA LYS A 101 0.62 -11.67 -15.54
C LYS A 101 -0.45 -10.61 -15.33
N THR A 102 -0.50 -9.64 -16.25
CA THR A 102 -1.59 -8.69 -16.39
C THR A 102 -2.83 -9.48 -16.77
N ALA A 103 -3.69 -9.78 -15.79
CA ALA A 103 -5.05 -10.20 -16.08
C ALA A 103 -5.78 -9.00 -16.70
N LYS A 104 -5.79 -8.96 -18.03
CA LYS A 104 -6.73 -8.17 -18.82
C LYS A 104 -8.14 -8.54 -18.34
N THR A 105 -8.84 -7.59 -17.71
CA THR A 105 -10.30 -7.64 -17.66
C THR A 105 -10.77 -6.90 -18.90
N GLU A 106 -11.10 -7.65 -19.94
CA GLU A 106 -11.93 -7.16 -21.04
C GLU A 106 -13.37 -6.95 -20.52
N PRO A 107 -14.10 -5.95 -21.03
CA PRO A 107 -15.47 -5.67 -20.62
C PRO A 107 -16.41 -6.77 -21.13
N GLN A 108 -17.08 -7.50 -20.24
CA GLN A 108 -18.13 -8.42 -20.64
C GLN A 108 -19.39 -7.64 -21.04
N ALA A 109 -19.63 -7.61 -22.35
CA ALA A 109 -20.89 -7.24 -22.96
C ALA A 109 -21.95 -8.35 -22.76
N VAL A 110 -23.17 -7.89 -22.52
CA VAL A 110 -24.44 -8.60 -22.33
C VAL A 110 -24.90 -9.48 -23.50
N ALA A 111 -25.50 -10.65 -23.19
CA ALA A 111 -26.55 -11.31 -24.00
C ALA A 111 -27.17 -12.53 -23.26
N PRO A 112 -28.39 -13.02 -23.61
CA PRO A 112 -29.51 -13.21 -22.68
C PRO A 112 -29.93 -14.68 -22.43
N GLN A 113 -30.64 -14.93 -21.32
CA GLN A 113 -31.35 -16.20 -21.08
C GLN A 113 -32.85 -15.97 -20.98
N GLU A 114 -33.58 -16.40 -22.01
CA GLU A 114 -35.01 -16.74 -21.94
C GLU A 114 -35.15 -18.26 -21.79
N ALA A 115 -36.00 -18.70 -20.85
CA ALA A 115 -36.78 -19.94 -20.98
C ALA A 115 -38.05 -19.84 -20.12
N LYS A 116 -39.20 -19.81 -20.80
CA LYS A 116 -40.58 -19.82 -20.26
C LYS A 116 -41.02 -21.23 -19.85
N THR A 117 -42.04 -21.32 -18.98
CA THR A 117 -43.35 -22.02 -19.14
C THR A 117 -44.00 -22.09 -17.73
N THR A 118 -44.98 -21.26 -17.38
CA THR A 118 -46.44 -21.36 -17.59
C THR A 118 -47.13 -22.51 -16.83
N ASN A 119 -48.11 -22.15 -16.00
CA ASN A 119 -49.46 -22.74 -15.82
C ASN A 119 -50.01 -22.28 -14.45
N ASP A 120 -51.29 -22.03 -14.18
CA ASP A 120 -52.59 -22.00 -14.87
C ASP A 120 -53.56 -21.51 -13.75
N GLY A 121 -54.42 -20.50 -13.90
CA GLY A 121 -55.79 -20.66 -14.43
C GLY A 121 -56.83 -20.06 -13.45
N GLY A 122 -57.92 -19.49 -13.98
CA GLY A 122 -59.11 -19.03 -13.21
C GLY A 122 -59.49 -17.57 -13.45
N LYS A 123 -60.06 -17.15 -14.60
CA LYS A 123 -61.45 -17.30 -15.10
C LYS A 123 -62.50 -16.44 -14.33
N ILE A 124 -63.19 -15.59 -15.12
CA ILE A 124 -64.59 -15.11 -15.06
C ILE A 124 -65.12 -14.29 -13.88
N LYS A 125 -65.38 -12.99 -14.10
CA LYS A 125 -66.70 -12.44 -14.49
C LYS A 125 -66.57 -10.97 -14.90
#